data_AF-A0A7X9JE93-F1
#
_entry.id   AF-A0A7X9JE93-F1
#
_cell.length_a   1.000
_cell.length_b   1.000
_cell.length_c   1.000
_cell.angle_alpha   90.00
_cell.angle_beta   90.00
_cell.angle_gamma   90.00
#
_symmetry.space_group_name_H-M   'P 1'
#
loop_
_entity.id
_entity.type
_entity.pdbx_description
1 polymer ?
#
loop_
_entity_poly.entity_id
_entity_poly.type
_entity_poly.pdbx_seq_one_letter_code
_entity_poly.pdbx_strand_id
1 'polypeptide(L)'
;MNVEISKFFFDIGIPIYDCYGLTETSPGITMNGSQAYRIGSVGRPIDKVKVVIDSSVVEEGATDGEIIAYGPNVMKGYHNRPEDTKAALTPDGGFRTGDRGRLDKDGYLFITGRIKEQYKLENGKFCFPVSLEENICLASFVQQAVVYGLNRPYNVCIVVPDFDVLLDYAKEKGLPTDIKTLVEREDIIHMISEAVTGQLKGKFGGYEIPKKFIILPEAFSLDNGMLTQTMKLKRKVILDKLNDRIEALYKEDK
;
A
#
# COMPACT_ATOMS: atom_id res chain seq x y z
N MET A 1 4.31 7.54 -6.55
CA MET A 1 3.38 6.91 -7.51
C MET A 1 3.82 5.49 -7.84
N ASN A 2 2.92 4.62 -8.31
CA ASN A 2 3.34 3.31 -8.81
C ASN A 2 4.24 3.48 -10.06
N VAL A 3 5.34 2.75 -10.12
CA VAL A 3 6.36 2.83 -11.18
C VAL A 3 5.79 2.58 -12.58
N GLU A 4 4.84 1.65 -12.73
CA GLU A 4 4.24 1.33 -14.04
C GLU A 4 3.39 2.50 -14.55
N ILE A 5 2.62 3.13 -13.67
CA ILE A 5 1.86 4.35 -13.98
C ILE A 5 2.82 5.49 -14.36
N SER A 6 3.87 5.72 -13.58
CA SER A 6 4.86 6.76 -13.88
C SER A 6 5.54 6.54 -15.23
N LYS A 7 5.86 5.29 -15.60
CA LYS A 7 6.43 4.95 -16.91
C LYS A 7 5.45 5.23 -18.04
N PHE A 8 4.20 4.81 -17.91
CA PHE A 8 3.17 5.08 -18.92
C PHE A 8 3.05 6.57 -19.25
N PHE A 9 2.92 7.42 -18.22
CA PHE A 9 2.82 8.86 -18.42
C PHE A 9 4.09 9.48 -19.01
N PHE A 10 5.26 8.99 -18.58
CA PHE A 10 6.53 9.41 -19.15
C PHE A 10 6.63 9.07 -20.65
N ASP A 11 6.21 7.85 -21.05
CA ASP A 11 6.28 7.37 -22.42
C ASP A 11 5.36 8.14 -23.38
N ILE A 12 4.24 8.68 -22.89
CA ILE A 12 3.35 9.56 -23.66
C ILE A 12 3.77 11.05 -23.62
N GLY A 13 4.95 11.36 -23.07
CA GLY A 13 5.53 12.71 -23.05
C GLY A 13 5.02 13.61 -21.92
N ILE A 14 4.41 13.05 -20.87
CA ILE A 14 3.87 13.78 -19.71
C ILE A 14 4.61 13.31 -18.44
N PRO A 15 5.81 13.85 -18.14
CA PRO A 15 6.54 13.42 -16.95
C PRO A 15 5.78 13.82 -15.68
N ILE A 16 5.55 12.84 -14.80
CA ILE A 16 4.96 13.08 -13.49
C ILE A 16 6.06 13.14 -12.43
N TYR A 17 6.06 14.22 -11.65
CA TYR A 17 7.00 14.44 -10.57
C TYR A 17 6.35 14.14 -9.22
N ASP A 18 6.73 13.01 -8.62
CA ASP A 18 6.30 12.70 -7.26
C ASP A 18 6.92 13.68 -6.25
N CYS A 19 6.09 14.16 -5.34
CA CYS A 19 6.49 14.87 -4.13
C CYS A 19 5.99 14.11 -2.90
N TYR A 20 6.75 14.17 -1.82
CA TYR A 20 6.40 13.50 -0.58
C TYR A 20 6.52 14.43 0.61
N GLY A 21 5.53 14.32 1.49
CA GLY A 21 5.59 14.80 2.86
C GLY A 21 4.21 14.74 3.52
N LEU A 22 4.11 15.35 4.71
CA LEU A 22 2.97 15.25 5.60
C LEU A 22 2.55 16.65 6.07
N THR A 23 1.36 16.75 6.69
CA THR A 23 0.90 18.01 7.32
C THR A 23 1.94 18.57 8.29
N GLU A 24 2.59 17.68 9.05
CA GLU A 24 3.64 17.97 10.01
C GLU A 24 4.93 18.52 9.39
N THR A 25 5.06 18.50 8.06
CA THR A 25 6.24 18.97 7.32
C THR A 25 5.92 20.07 6.31
N SER A 26 4.78 20.76 6.48
CA SER A 26 4.41 21.99 5.76
C SER A 26 4.62 22.01 4.22
N PRO A 27 3.96 21.17 3.42
CA PRO A 27 3.78 19.73 3.52
C PRO A 27 4.93 18.94 2.84
N GLY A 28 5.97 19.58 2.31
CA GLY A 28 6.98 18.94 1.46
C GLY A 28 8.25 18.54 2.21
N ILE A 29 8.74 17.32 1.98
CA ILE A 29 10.04 16.81 2.46
C ILE A 29 10.96 16.59 1.26
N THR A 30 10.50 15.82 0.27
CA THR A 30 11.25 15.52 -0.96
C THR A 30 10.41 15.78 -2.18
N MET A 31 11.07 16.07 -3.31
CA MET A 31 10.39 16.33 -4.56
C MET A 31 11.27 15.97 -5.75
N ASN A 32 10.66 15.31 -6.75
CA ASN A 32 11.25 15.20 -8.08
C ASN A 32 11.06 16.51 -8.85
N GLY A 33 11.93 16.80 -9.80
CA GLY A 33 11.76 17.93 -10.70
C GLY A 33 12.37 17.69 -12.07
N SER A 34 12.15 18.63 -12.97
CA SER A 34 12.64 18.55 -14.36
C SER A 34 14.16 18.35 -14.48
N GLN A 35 14.93 18.82 -13.50
CA GLN A 35 16.39 18.67 -13.44
C GLN A 35 16.86 17.53 -12.52
N ALA A 36 15.96 16.96 -11.72
CA ALA A 36 16.28 15.94 -10.73
C ALA A 36 15.11 14.95 -10.65
N TYR A 37 15.13 13.97 -11.55
CA TYR A 37 14.06 13.00 -11.72
C TYR A 37 14.59 11.57 -11.63
N ARG A 38 13.94 10.74 -10.81
CA ARG A 38 14.20 9.30 -10.77
C ARG A 38 12.89 8.55 -10.59
N ILE A 39 12.53 7.76 -11.60
CA ILE A 39 11.31 6.95 -11.61
C ILE A 39 11.28 6.04 -10.36
N GLY A 40 10.14 6.01 -9.67
CA GLY A 40 9.92 5.24 -8.46
C GLY A 40 10.42 5.89 -7.17
N SER A 41 11.23 6.95 -7.26
CA SER A 41 11.57 7.77 -6.11
C SER A 41 10.53 8.87 -5.89
N VAL A 42 10.44 9.38 -4.68
CA VAL A 42 9.74 10.62 -4.34
C VAL A 42 10.67 11.84 -4.37
N GLY A 43 11.79 11.72 -5.09
CA GLY A 43 12.76 12.79 -5.30
C GLY A 43 13.80 12.93 -4.21
N ARG A 44 14.49 14.08 -4.22
CA ARG A 44 15.54 14.43 -3.23
C ARG A 44 14.96 15.39 -2.18
N PRO A 45 15.55 15.47 -0.98
CA PRO A 45 15.18 16.48 -0.01
C PRO A 45 15.17 17.88 -0.62
N ILE A 46 14.12 18.65 -0.32
CA ILE A 46 14.01 20.05 -0.76
C ILE A 46 15.04 20.93 -0.02
N ASP A 47 15.24 22.17 -0.48
CA ASP A 47 16.21 23.08 0.15
C ASP A 47 15.98 23.20 1.66
N LYS A 48 17.08 23.14 2.42
CA LYS A 48 17.13 23.17 3.90
C LYS A 48 16.41 22.01 4.61
N VAL A 49 15.95 20.99 3.89
CA VAL A 49 15.44 19.75 4.46
C VAL A 49 16.51 18.67 4.40
N LYS A 50 16.69 17.97 5.52
CA LYS A 50 17.55 16.79 5.62
C LYS A 50 16.69 15.57 5.93
N VAL A 51 16.94 14.49 5.20
CA VAL A 51 16.33 13.18 5.46
C VAL A 51 17.40 12.24 6.00
N VAL A 52 17.06 11.51 7.06
CA VAL A 52 17.86 10.43 7.64
C VAL A 52 17.00 9.17 7.68
N ILE A 53 17.60 8.02 7.45
CA ILE A 53 16.93 6.73 7.58
C ILE A 53 17.33 6.11 8.91
N ASP A 54 16.37 5.98 9.83
CA ASP A 54 16.54 5.34 11.13
C ASP A 54 16.30 3.83 10.98
N SER A 55 17.37 3.06 10.89
CA SER A 55 17.31 1.60 10.81
C SER A 55 17.09 0.90 12.16
N SER A 56 17.05 1.64 13.28
CA SER A 56 16.92 1.04 14.62
C SER A 56 15.51 0.52 14.93
N VAL A 57 14.53 0.91 14.13
CA VAL A 57 13.11 0.57 14.32
C VAL A 57 12.59 -0.46 13.31
N VAL A 58 13.49 -1.09 12.58
CA VAL A 58 13.18 -2.16 11.62
C VAL A 58 14.00 -3.42 11.92
N GLU A 59 13.68 -4.51 11.24
CA GLU A 59 14.38 -5.78 11.38
C GLU A 59 15.86 -5.70 10.99
N GLU A 60 16.69 -6.51 11.65
CA GLU A 60 18.12 -6.60 11.36
C GLU A 60 18.39 -7.01 9.90
N GLY A 61 19.32 -6.32 9.25
CA GLY A 61 19.67 -6.55 7.84
C GLY A 61 18.74 -5.86 6.83
N ALA A 62 17.73 -5.11 7.27
CA ALA A 62 16.94 -4.24 6.40
C ALA A 62 17.83 -3.20 5.69
N THR A 63 17.49 -2.90 4.44
CA THR A 63 18.21 -1.89 3.61
C THR A 63 17.52 -0.53 3.59
N ASP A 64 16.46 -0.40 4.39
CA ASP A 64 15.58 0.73 4.58
C ASP A 64 15.28 0.90 6.08
N GLY A 65 14.54 1.94 6.46
CA GLY A 65 14.26 2.27 7.85
C GLY A 65 13.21 3.36 7.97
N GLU A 66 12.93 3.86 9.18
CA GLU A 66 12.02 4.99 9.34
C GLU A 66 12.62 6.26 8.74
N ILE A 67 11.82 6.99 7.98
CA ILE A 67 12.21 8.28 7.43
C ILE A 67 12.09 9.32 8.53
N ILE A 68 13.22 9.93 8.89
CA ILE A 68 13.30 11.06 9.82
C ILE A 68 13.57 12.33 9.02
N ALA A 69 12.70 13.32 9.16
CA ALA A 69 12.81 14.59 8.47
C ALA A 69 13.27 15.71 9.41
N TYR A 70 14.24 16.50 8.98
CA TYR A 70 14.72 17.69 9.68
C TYR A 70 14.58 18.89 8.75
N GLY A 71 14.16 20.03 9.28
CA GLY A 71 14.11 21.26 8.49
C GLY A 71 13.21 22.32 9.10
N PRO A 72 13.23 23.53 8.54
CA PRO A 72 12.40 24.65 9.01
C PRO A 72 10.89 24.42 8.78
N ASN A 73 10.54 23.44 7.94
CA ASN A 73 9.18 23.03 7.60
C ASN A 73 8.57 22.04 8.60
N VAL A 74 9.38 21.44 9.47
CA VAL A 74 8.93 20.50 10.50
C VAL A 74 8.11 21.24 11.56
N MET A 75 7.00 20.63 11.97
CA MET A 75 6.09 21.16 12.98
C MET A 75 6.80 21.43 14.31
N LYS A 76 6.21 22.32 15.11
CA LYS A 76 6.64 22.55 16.50
C LYS A 76 6.05 21.53 17.48
N GLY A 77 5.02 20.80 17.06
CA GLY A 77 4.27 19.87 17.89
C GLY A 77 2.76 19.96 17.69
N TYR A 78 2.05 19.04 18.32
CA TYR A 78 0.60 18.95 18.30
C TYR A 78 -0.01 19.84 19.39
N HIS A 79 -1.05 20.59 19.03
CA HIS A 79 -1.73 21.52 19.95
C HIS A 79 -2.32 20.76 21.15
N ASN A 80 -2.00 21.19 22.37
CA ASN A 80 -2.43 20.59 23.64
C ASN A 80 -2.14 19.08 23.76
N ARG A 81 -1.12 18.57 23.06
CA ARG A 81 -0.74 17.15 23.04
C ARG A 81 0.77 16.98 23.20
N PRO A 82 1.32 17.26 24.41
CA PRO A 82 2.76 17.20 24.65
C PRO A 82 3.35 15.79 24.52
N GLU A 83 2.62 14.75 24.94
CA GLU A 83 3.09 13.36 24.83
C GLU A 83 3.17 12.89 23.37
N ASP A 84 2.14 13.17 22.56
CA ASP A 84 2.16 12.87 21.12
C ASP A 84 3.28 13.63 20.41
N THR A 85 3.53 14.89 20.82
CA THR A 85 4.62 15.72 20.29
C THR A 85 5.98 15.09 20.59
N LYS A 86 6.18 14.65 21.82
CA LYS A 86 7.41 14.00 22.27
C LYS A 86 7.63 12.65 21.58
N ALA A 87 6.57 11.91 21.27
CA ALA A 87 6.65 10.66 20.52
C ALA A 87 6.99 10.88 19.04
N ALA A 88 6.50 11.98 18.45
CA ALA A 88 6.70 12.30 17.04
C ALA A 88 8.03 13.02 16.74
N LEU A 89 8.64 13.67 17.73
CA LEU A 89 9.90 14.40 17.56
C LEU A 89 11.05 13.69 18.28
N THR A 90 12.16 13.51 17.59
CA THR A 90 13.41 13.02 18.19
C THR A 90 14.04 14.12 19.08
N PRO A 91 14.90 13.75 20.05
CA PRO A 91 15.52 14.72 20.95
C PRO A 91 16.35 15.82 20.24
N ASP A 92 16.87 15.53 19.05
CA ASP A 92 17.61 16.44 18.19
C ASP A 92 16.74 17.23 17.19
N GLY A 93 15.41 17.16 17.32
CA GLY A 93 14.45 17.96 16.56
C GLY A 93 14.04 17.40 15.20
N GLY A 94 14.34 16.12 14.94
CA GLY A 94 13.86 15.40 13.76
C GLY A 94 12.42 14.93 13.95
N PHE A 95 11.66 14.85 12.86
CA PHE A 95 10.29 14.34 12.86
C PHE A 95 10.25 12.90 12.38
N ARG A 96 9.69 12.02 13.22
CA ARG A 96 9.37 10.62 12.91
C ARG A 96 8.13 10.58 12.02
N THR A 97 8.34 10.35 10.73
CA THR A 97 7.25 10.34 9.73
C THR A 97 6.29 9.16 9.90
N GLY A 98 6.73 8.07 10.54
CA GLY A 98 6.02 6.80 10.56
C GLY A 98 6.05 6.05 9.22
N ASP A 99 6.77 6.59 8.22
CA ASP A 99 6.94 6.01 6.90
C ASP A 99 8.30 5.31 6.80
N ARG A 100 8.34 4.16 6.12
CA ARG A 100 9.56 3.39 5.88
C ARG A 100 10.10 3.72 4.49
N GLY A 101 11.40 3.87 4.37
CA GLY A 101 12.03 4.12 3.08
C GLY A 101 13.56 4.04 3.12
N ARG A 102 14.15 4.22 1.94
CA ARG A 102 15.60 4.21 1.74
C ARG A 102 16.05 5.36 0.85
N LEU A 103 17.25 5.83 1.10
CA LEU A 103 17.98 6.72 0.19
C LEU A 103 18.88 5.88 -0.71
N ASP A 104 18.93 6.21 -1.99
CA ASP A 104 19.98 5.68 -2.86
C ASP A 104 21.27 6.51 -2.76
N LYS A 105 22.32 6.04 -3.45
CA LYS A 105 23.64 6.70 -3.47
C LYS A 105 23.62 8.14 -3.98
N ASP A 106 22.61 8.51 -4.75
CA ASP A 106 22.46 9.84 -5.34
C ASP A 106 21.53 10.72 -4.48
N GLY A 107 21.02 10.20 -3.36
CA GLY A 107 20.18 10.92 -2.40
C GLY A 107 18.71 10.99 -2.78
N TYR A 108 18.23 10.12 -3.68
CA TYR A 108 16.80 9.99 -3.96
C TYR A 108 16.12 9.08 -2.93
N LEU A 109 14.98 9.52 -2.42
CA LEU A 109 14.19 8.81 -1.44
C LEU A 109 13.18 7.88 -2.13
N PHE A 110 13.12 6.63 -1.68
CA PHE A 110 12.12 5.64 -2.07
C PHE A 110 11.30 5.26 -0.85
N ILE A 111 9.99 5.44 -0.92
CA ILE A 111 9.06 4.99 0.12
C ILE A 111 8.81 3.49 -0.08
N THR A 112 9.00 2.71 0.97
CA THR A 112 8.86 1.25 0.95
C THR A 112 7.66 0.77 1.78
N GLY A 113 7.06 1.64 2.61
CA GLY A 113 5.82 1.32 3.31
C GLY A 113 5.51 2.29 4.45
N ARG A 114 4.54 1.92 5.30
CA ARG A 114 4.24 2.62 6.56
C ARG A 114 4.47 1.69 7.74
N ILE A 115 5.25 2.15 8.72
CA ILE A 115 5.58 1.36 9.91
C ILE A 115 4.33 1.07 10.74
N LYS A 116 3.42 2.03 10.85
CA LYS A 116 2.19 1.84 11.64
C LYS A 116 1.17 0.89 10.98
N GLU A 117 1.31 0.62 9.69
CA GLU A 117 0.36 -0.21 8.94
C GLU A 117 0.94 -1.59 8.58
N GLN A 118 2.18 -1.86 8.98
CA GLN A 118 2.81 -3.17 8.84
C GLN A 118 2.23 -4.15 9.86
N TYR A 119 2.25 -5.44 9.51
CA TYR A 119 1.97 -6.50 10.46
C TYR A 119 2.94 -7.66 10.30
N LYS A 120 2.95 -8.55 11.29
CA LYS A 120 3.82 -9.73 11.33
C LYS A 120 2.99 -10.98 11.09
N LEU A 121 3.46 -11.84 10.19
CA LEU A 121 2.93 -13.20 10.04
C LEU A 121 3.41 -14.08 11.21
N GLU A 122 2.81 -15.27 11.39
CA GLU A 122 3.25 -16.24 12.41
C GLU A 122 4.72 -16.66 12.25
N ASN A 123 5.21 -16.69 11.01
CA ASN A 123 6.62 -16.99 10.69
C ASN A 123 7.59 -15.85 11.08
N GLY A 124 7.07 -14.76 11.62
CA GLY A 124 7.84 -13.64 12.12
C GLY A 124 8.29 -12.61 11.07
N LYS A 125 7.86 -12.74 9.82
CA LYS A 125 8.19 -11.77 8.77
C LYS A 125 7.18 -10.62 8.72
N PHE A 126 7.68 -9.42 8.46
CA PHE A 126 6.86 -8.22 8.28
C PHE A 126 6.26 -8.16 6.87
N CYS A 127 5.01 -7.75 6.78
CA CYS A 127 4.29 -7.48 5.53
C CYS A 127 3.82 -6.03 5.49
N PHE A 128 3.89 -5.42 4.31
CA PHE A 128 3.48 -4.04 4.04
C PHE A 128 2.25 -4.03 3.12
N PRO A 129 1.05 -4.18 3.69
CA PRO A 129 -0.14 -4.51 2.91
C PRO A 129 -0.57 -3.41 1.94
N VAL A 130 -0.36 -2.12 2.25
CA VAL A 130 -0.68 -1.03 1.31
C VAL A 130 0.12 -1.14 0.01
N SER A 131 1.42 -1.44 0.10
CA SER A 131 2.25 -1.61 -1.09
C SER A 131 1.81 -2.81 -1.92
N LEU A 132 1.36 -3.89 -1.28
CA LEU A 132 0.78 -5.04 -1.96
C LEU A 132 -0.52 -4.64 -2.66
N GLU A 133 -1.47 -4.06 -1.93
CA GLU A 133 -2.78 -3.62 -2.43
C GLU A 133 -2.67 -2.69 -3.65
N GLU A 134 -1.80 -1.69 -3.60
CA GLU A 134 -1.55 -0.77 -4.72
C GLU A 134 -1.03 -1.50 -5.98
N ASN A 135 -0.18 -2.52 -5.81
CA ASN A 135 0.28 -3.33 -6.94
C ASN A 135 -0.79 -4.30 -7.43
N ILE A 136 -1.59 -4.86 -6.53
CA ILE A 136 -2.70 -5.75 -6.85
C ILE A 136 -3.74 -5.02 -7.72
N CYS A 137 -4.05 -3.76 -7.43
CA CYS A 137 -4.99 -2.95 -8.23
C CYS A 137 -4.49 -2.63 -9.65
N LEU A 138 -3.26 -2.99 -10.01
CA LEU A 138 -2.80 -2.93 -11.40
C LEU A 138 -3.02 -4.23 -12.17
N ALA A 139 -3.37 -5.32 -11.48
CA ALA A 139 -3.73 -6.56 -12.15
C ALA A 139 -5.04 -6.37 -12.92
N SER A 140 -5.15 -7.04 -14.07
CA SER A 140 -6.41 -7.08 -14.82
C SER A 140 -7.54 -7.57 -13.93
N PHE A 141 -8.74 -7.04 -14.16
CA PHE A 141 -9.97 -7.36 -13.43
C PHE A 141 -10.02 -6.91 -11.97
N VAL A 142 -9.04 -6.17 -11.44
CA VAL A 142 -9.05 -5.75 -10.03
C VAL A 142 -9.23 -4.24 -9.90
N GLN A 143 -10.27 -3.84 -9.16
CA GLN A 143 -10.54 -2.43 -8.86
C GLN A 143 -10.04 -2.03 -7.47
N GLN A 144 -10.28 -2.87 -6.46
CA GLN A 144 -9.85 -2.62 -5.08
C GLN A 144 -9.36 -3.91 -4.43
N ALA A 145 -8.41 -3.78 -3.51
CA ALA A 145 -7.88 -4.91 -2.77
C ALA A 145 -7.61 -4.55 -1.31
N VAL A 146 -7.77 -5.54 -0.41
CA VAL A 146 -7.32 -5.49 0.98
C VAL A 146 -6.57 -6.78 1.30
N VAL A 147 -5.34 -6.65 1.80
CA VAL A 147 -4.49 -7.77 2.20
C VAL A 147 -4.45 -7.87 3.71
N TYR A 148 -4.57 -9.10 4.22
CA TYR A 148 -4.57 -9.40 5.64
C TYR A 148 -3.81 -10.67 5.98
N GLY A 149 -3.01 -10.64 7.04
CA GLY A 149 -2.29 -11.80 7.55
C GLY A 149 -1.75 -11.64 8.97
N LEU A 150 -2.27 -10.68 9.75
CA LEU A 150 -1.76 -10.40 11.09
C LEU A 150 -1.86 -11.66 11.98
N ASN A 151 -0.70 -12.14 12.46
CA ASN A 151 -0.58 -13.38 13.22
C ASN A 151 -1.26 -14.57 12.53
N ARG A 152 -1.04 -14.70 11.22
CA ARG A 152 -1.51 -15.84 10.41
C ARG A 152 -0.34 -16.50 9.69
N PRO A 153 -0.49 -17.76 9.23
CA PRO A 153 0.58 -18.48 8.53
C PRO A 153 0.91 -17.89 7.15
N TYR A 154 -0.02 -17.17 6.55
CA TYR A 154 0.12 -16.55 5.22
C TYR A 154 -0.86 -15.38 5.07
N ASN A 155 -0.70 -14.60 3.99
CA ASN A 155 -1.64 -13.54 3.64
C ASN A 155 -2.85 -14.06 2.87
N VAL A 156 -4.01 -13.46 3.12
CA VAL A 156 -5.20 -13.56 2.28
C VAL A 156 -5.51 -12.21 1.66
N CYS A 157 -6.23 -12.21 0.54
CA CYS A 157 -6.60 -10.99 -0.15
C CYS A 157 -8.12 -10.95 -0.41
N ILE A 158 -8.73 -9.85 -0.01
CA ILE A 158 -10.09 -9.50 -0.39
C ILE A 158 -9.99 -8.64 -1.64
N VAL A 159 -10.68 -9.04 -2.70
CA VAL A 159 -10.63 -8.40 -4.01
C VAL A 159 -12.03 -7.95 -4.41
N VAL A 160 -12.14 -6.70 -4.80
CA VAL A 160 -13.29 -6.17 -5.54
C VAL A 160 -12.88 -6.14 -7.01
N PRO A 161 -13.55 -6.90 -7.88
CA PRO A 161 -13.23 -6.89 -9.29
C PRO A 161 -13.67 -5.57 -9.94
N ASP A 162 -13.04 -5.21 -11.05
CA ASP A 162 -13.59 -4.22 -11.96
C ASP A 162 -14.82 -4.84 -12.63
N PHE A 163 -16.01 -4.40 -12.20
CA PHE A 163 -17.26 -4.99 -12.64
C PHE A 163 -17.52 -4.80 -14.13
N ASP A 164 -17.10 -3.67 -14.72
CA ASP A 164 -17.31 -3.41 -16.14
C ASP A 164 -16.44 -4.37 -16.97
N VAL A 165 -15.15 -4.48 -16.62
CA VAL A 165 -14.21 -5.39 -17.28
C VAL A 165 -14.64 -6.86 -17.11
N LEU A 166 -15.09 -7.22 -15.91
CA LEU A 166 -15.55 -8.58 -15.61
C LEU A 166 -16.83 -8.94 -16.39
N LEU A 167 -17.79 -8.01 -16.51
CA LEU A 167 -19.02 -8.22 -17.27
C LEU A 167 -18.76 -8.35 -18.76
N ASP A 168 -17.84 -7.56 -19.33
CA ASP A 168 -17.49 -7.67 -20.74
C ASP A 168 -16.80 -9.00 -21.06
N TYR A 169 -15.89 -9.44 -20.18
CA TYR A 169 -15.31 -10.78 -20.26
C TYR A 169 -16.38 -11.88 -20.17
N ALA A 170 -17.33 -11.75 -19.24
CA ALA A 170 -18.42 -12.71 -19.10
C ALA A 170 -19.27 -12.81 -20.37
N LYS A 171 -19.60 -11.68 -21.01
CA LYS A 171 -20.32 -11.65 -22.30
C LYS A 171 -19.53 -12.35 -23.40
N GLU A 172 -18.23 -12.07 -23.52
CA GLU A 172 -17.38 -12.68 -24.54
C GLU A 172 -17.29 -14.21 -24.39
N LYS A 173 -17.25 -14.71 -23.15
CA LYS A 173 -17.18 -16.14 -22.84
C LYS A 173 -18.53 -16.84 -22.73
N GLY A 174 -19.65 -16.12 -22.92
CA GLY A 174 -20.99 -16.68 -22.77
C GLY A 174 -21.33 -17.11 -21.34
N LEU A 175 -20.75 -16.43 -20.34
CA LEU A 175 -20.99 -16.64 -18.91
C LEU A 175 -22.18 -15.82 -18.40
N PRO A 176 -22.73 -16.14 -17.21
CA PRO A 176 -23.75 -15.30 -16.56
C PRO A 176 -23.26 -13.86 -16.39
N THR A 177 -24.13 -12.88 -16.60
CA THR A 177 -23.81 -11.44 -16.44
C THR A 177 -24.28 -10.87 -15.11
N ASP A 178 -24.61 -11.73 -14.14
CA ASP A 178 -24.90 -11.33 -12.77
C ASP A 178 -23.61 -11.38 -11.94
N ILE A 179 -23.21 -10.24 -11.37
CA ILE A 179 -21.96 -10.11 -10.61
C ILE A 179 -21.92 -11.06 -9.42
N LYS A 180 -23.02 -11.22 -8.69
CA LYS A 180 -23.07 -12.09 -7.50
C LYS A 180 -22.78 -13.54 -7.88
N THR A 181 -23.37 -13.99 -8.99
CA THR A 181 -23.11 -15.31 -9.54
C THR A 181 -21.65 -15.43 -10.01
N LEU A 182 -21.12 -14.43 -10.71
CA LEU A 182 -19.76 -14.48 -11.26
C LEU A 182 -18.69 -14.61 -10.18
N VAL A 183 -18.77 -13.84 -9.10
CA VAL A 183 -17.73 -13.82 -8.05
C VAL A 183 -17.70 -15.08 -7.19
N GLU A 184 -18.73 -15.93 -7.28
CA GLU A 184 -18.81 -17.22 -6.58
C GLU A 184 -18.30 -18.39 -7.44
N ARG A 185 -18.08 -18.19 -8.74
CA ARG A 185 -17.61 -19.27 -9.61
C ARG A 185 -16.12 -19.54 -9.42
N GLU A 186 -15.77 -20.83 -9.34
CA GLU A 186 -14.38 -21.26 -9.17
C GLU A 186 -13.46 -20.81 -10.31
N ASP A 187 -13.94 -20.80 -11.56
CA ASP A 187 -13.16 -20.36 -12.72
C ASP A 187 -12.81 -18.87 -12.66
N ILE A 188 -13.75 -18.03 -12.25
CA ILE A 188 -13.54 -16.58 -12.06
C ILE A 188 -12.63 -16.31 -10.86
N ILE A 189 -12.85 -16.99 -9.73
CA ILE A 189 -11.99 -16.86 -8.55
C ILE A 189 -10.55 -17.25 -8.92
N HIS A 190 -10.36 -18.36 -9.64
CA HIS A 190 -9.04 -18.80 -10.08
C HIS A 190 -8.39 -17.78 -11.01
N MET A 191 -9.09 -17.32 -12.05
CA MET A 191 -8.59 -16.32 -13.00
C MET A 191 -8.12 -15.04 -12.30
N ILE A 192 -8.93 -14.48 -11.39
CA ILE A 192 -8.57 -13.27 -10.64
C ILE A 192 -7.39 -13.56 -9.71
N SER A 193 -7.39 -14.69 -9.02
CA SER A 193 -6.28 -15.09 -8.13
C SER A 193 -4.95 -15.24 -8.89
N GLU A 194 -4.98 -15.80 -10.10
CA GLU A 194 -3.81 -15.89 -10.97
C GLU A 194 -3.32 -14.52 -11.44
N ALA A 195 -4.23 -13.62 -11.84
CA ALA A 195 -3.89 -12.25 -12.21
C ALA A 195 -3.22 -11.50 -11.04
N VAL A 196 -3.79 -11.62 -9.84
CA VAL A 196 -3.26 -11.00 -8.61
C VAL A 196 -1.87 -11.56 -8.26
N THR A 197 -1.73 -12.88 -8.20
CA THR A 197 -0.43 -13.50 -7.85
C THR A 197 0.62 -13.25 -8.93
N GLY A 198 0.24 -13.27 -10.21
CA GLY A 198 1.11 -12.93 -11.34
C GLY A 198 1.67 -11.51 -11.23
N GLN A 199 0.82 -10.55 -10.83
CA GLN A 199 1.24 -9.15 -10.69
C GLN A 199 2.26 -8.91 -9.56
N LEU A 200 2.26 -9.75 -8.53
CA LEU A 200 3.17 -9.65 -7.37
C LEU A 200 4.45 -10.48 -7.51
N LYS A 201 4.41 -11.58 -8.27
CA LYS A 201 5.56 -12.47 -8.48
C LYS A 201 6.75 -11.68 -9.04
N GLY A 202 7.92 -11.88 -8.45
CA GLY A 202 9.17 -11.21 -8.82
C GLY A 202 9.33 -9.79 -8.27
N LYS A 203 8.28 -9.17 -7.73
CA LYS A 203 8.33 -7.85 -7.08
C LYS A 203 8.37 -7.94 -5.55
N PHE A 204 7.71 -8.94 -4.98
CA PHE A 204 7.56 -9.14 -3.54
C PHE A 204 8.12 -10.49 -3.08
N GLY A 205 8.42 -10.60 -1.79
CA GLY A 205 8.82 -11.87 -1.19
C GLY A 205 7.68 -12.89 -1.29
N GLY A 206 8.01 -14.16 -1.55
CA GLY A 206 6.98 -15.21 -1.71
C GLY A 206 6.07 -15.41 -0.49
N TYR A 207 6.52 -14.99 0.70
CA TYR A 207 5.72 -15.01 1.93
C TYR A 207 4.68 -13.88 2.00
N GLU A 208 4.88 -12.79 1.24
CA GLU A 208 3.98 -11.64 1.18
C GLU A 208 2.79 -11.90 0.24
N ILE A 209 3.00 -12.73 -0.79
CA ILE A 209 1.99 -13.02 -1.81
C ILE A 209 0.79 -13.74 -1.17
N PRO A 210 -0.44 -13.21 -1.32
CA PRO A 210 -1.64 -13.85 -0.79
C PRO A 210 -1.86 -15.25 -1.37
N LYS A 211 -2.22 -16.20 -0.51
CA LYS A 211 -2.49 -17.60 -0.91
C LYS A 211 -3.95 -17.89 -1.18
N LYS A 212 -4.86 -17.19 -0.49
CA LYS A 212 -6.30 -17.38 -0.60
C LYS A 212 -7.00 -16.05 -0.82
N PHE A 213 -8.14 -16.11 -1.48
CA PHE A 213 -8.82 -14.94 -2.00
C PHE A 213 -10.31 -14.94 -1.65
N ILE A 214 -10.84 -13.77 -1.35
CA ILE A 214 -12.26 -13.49 -1.22
C ILE A 214 -12.62 -12.51 -2.31
N ILE A 215 -13.47 -12.91 -3.26
CA ILE A 215 -13.97 -12.00 -4.28
C ILE A 215 -15.32 -11.43 -3.80
N LEU A 216 -15.47 -10.11 -3.89
CA LEU A 216 -16.66 -9.38 -3.44
C LEU A 216 -17.53 -8.96 -4.62
N PRO A 217 -18.87 -9.06 -4.48
CA PRO A 217 -19.81 -8.56 -5.49
C PRO A 217 -20.13 -7.07 -5.35
N GLU A 218 -19.52 -6.39 -4.37
CA GLU A 218 -19.79 -4.98 -4.06
C GLU A 218 -18.47 -4.26 -3.76
N ALA A 219 -18.33 -3.04 -4.28
CA ALA A 219 -17.18 -2.19 -4.03
C ALA A 219 -17.17 -1.58 -2.63
N PHE A 220 -15.98 -1.27 -2.12
CA PHE A 220 -15.82 -0.44 -0.93
C PHE A 220 -16.25 0.98 -1.27
N SER A 221 -17.20 1.52 -0.49
CA SER A 221 -17.79 2.83 -0.76
C SER A 221 -17.93 3.66 0.52
N LEU A 222 -18.28 4.94 0.33
CA LEU A 222 -18.69 5.81 1.43
C LEU A 222 -20.00 5.31 2.06
N ASP A 223 -20.95 4.89 1.22
CA ASP A 223 -22.31 4.49 1.62
C ASP A 223 -22.31 3.24 2.50
N ASN A 224 -21.48 2.24 2.18
CA ASN A 224 -21.31 1.05 3.02
C ASN A 224 -20.31 1.25 4.16
N GLY A 225 -19.79 2.48 4.33
CA GLY A 225 -18.93 2.90 5.42
C GLY A 225 -17.51 2.34 5.36
N MET A 226 -17.10 1.74 4.25
CA MET A 226 -15.78 1.11 4.09
C MET A 226 -14.71 2.10 3.59
N LEU A 227 -15.10 3.30 3.15
CA LEU A 227 -14.18 4.39 2.82
C LEU A 227 -14.28 5.57 3.81
N THR A 228 -13.18 6.32 3.93
CA THR A 228 -13.16 7.67 4.51
C THR A 228 -13.64 8.70 3.49
N GLN A 229 -13.97 9.92 3.92
CA GLN A 229 -14.31 11.04 3.01
C GLN A 229 -13.19 11.37 2.02
N THR A 230 -11.95 10.99 2.33
CA THR A 230 -10.78 11.11 1.45
C THR A 230 -10.54 9.86 0.59
N MET A 231 -11.55 9.00 0.44
CA MET A 231 -11.54 7.74 -0.32
C MET A 231 -10.50 6.71 0.16
N LYS A 232 -9.99 6.83 1.38
CA LYS A 232 -9.08 5.83 1.97
C LYS A 232 -9.85 4.67 2.58
N LEU A 233 -9.30 3.46 2.50
CA LEU A 233 -9.89 2.25 3.07
C LEU A 233 -9.96 2.31 4.60
N LYS A 234 -11.15 2.08 5.16
CA LYS A 234 -11.35 1.84 6.60
C LYS A 234 -11.11 0.37 6.91
N ARG A 235 -9.85 -0.04 6.85
CA ARG A 235 -9.40 -1.44 7.00
C ARG A 235 -10.04 -2.18 8.16
N LYS A 236 -10.03 -1.60 9.36
CA LYS A 236 -10.65 -2.22 10.55
C LYS A 236 -12.12 -2.58 10.30
N VAL A 237 -12.90 -1.67 9.71
CA VAL A 237 -14.32 -1.89 9.40
C VAL A 237 -14.49 -2.99 8.35
N ILE A 238 -13.63 -3.02 7.33
CA ILE A 238 -13.67 -4.04 6.28
C ILE A 238 -13.36 -5.43 6.87
N LEU A 239 -12.29 -5.54 7.66
CA LEU A 239 -11.87 -6.79 8.29
C LEU A 239 -12.90 -7.29 9.30
N ASP A 240 -13.46 -6.41 10.13
CA ASP A 240 -14.50 -6.76 11.10
C ASP A 240 -15.76 -7.31 10.40
N LYS A 241 -16.19 -6.66 9.30
CA LYS A 241 -17.36 -7.11 8.51
C LYS A 241 -17.15 -8.44 7.80
N LEU A 242 -15.92 -8.74 7.38
CA LEU A 242 -15.59 -9.93 6.61
C LEU A 242 -14.91 -11.02 7.46
N ASN A 243 -14.85 -10.83 8.78
CA ASN A 243 -14.11 -11.68 9.69
C ASN A 243 -14.48 -13.16 9.52
N ASP A 244 -15.77 -13.49 9.46
CA ASP A 244 -16.21 -14.89 9.33
C ASP A 244 -15.73 -15.55 8.03
N ARG A 245 -15.73 -14.80 6.92
CA ARG A 245 -15.21 -15.27 5.63
C ARG A 245 -13.69 -15.42 5.66
N ILE A 246 -12.99 -14.48 6.29
CA ILE A 246 -11.53 -14.52 6.47
C ILE A 246 -11.15 -15.74 7.32
N GLU A 247 -11.84 -15.98 8.44
CA GLU A 247 -11.59 -17.13 9.31
C GLU A 247 -11.86 -18.45 8.59
N ALA A 248 -12.87 -18.52 7.73
CA ALA A 248 -13.15 -19.71 6.92
C ALA A 248 -11.95 -20.11 6.05
N LEU A 249 -11.28 -19.15 5.41
CA LEU A 249 -10.09 -19.41 4.58
C LEU A 249 -8.96 -20.10 5.36
N TYR A 250 -8.77 -19.74 6.64
CA TYR A 250 -7.71 -20.32 7.46
C TYR A 250 -8.10 -21.67 8.10
N LYS A 251 -9.39 -22.00 8.18
CA LYS A 251 -9.87 -23.26 8.75
C LYS A 251 -9.65 -24.45 7.82
N GLU A 252 -9.71 -24.24 6.51
CA GLU A 252 -9.49 -25.29 5.51
C GLU A 252 -8.09 -25.91 5.55
N ASP A 253 -7.12 -25.24 6.18
CA ASP A 253 -5.73 -25.71 6.27
C ASP A 253 -5.38 -26.29 7.67
N LYS A 254 -6.37 -26.42 8.56
CA LYS A 254 -6.24 -27.09 9.87
C LYS A 254 -6.80 -28.50 9.82
#